data_AF-A0A6V7TTA6-F1
#
_entry.id   AF-A0A6V7TTA6-F1
#
_cell.length_a   1.000
_cell.length_b   1.000
_cell.length_c   1.000
_cell.angle_alpha   90.00
_cell.angle_beta   90.00
_cell.angle_gamma   90.00
#
_symmetry.space_group_name_H-M   'P 1'
#
loop_
_entity.id
_entity.type
_entity.pdbx_description
1 polymer ?
#
loop_
_entity_poly.entity_id
_entity_poly.type
_entity_poly.pdbx_seq_one_letter_code
_entity_poly.pdbx_strand_id
1 'polypeptide(L)'
;MTGLAVAELKQRNSKELAMSAIVHGNRLLDCINQGMNTVNKTEEKVDETERNLPSVPCYRLTAIAAPLMNHLKALLQVIQDQSTEIQHLKETEQNTSRKTASEETLVKSDGCGGQSPVSSRSVAAPRSTPHLTALRATPSNCSSSSSPKSVPFE
;
A
#
# COMPACT_ATOMS: atom_id res chain seq x y z
N MET A 1 7.51 12.28 -20.41
CA MET A 1 7.52 11.09 -19.52
C MET A 1 6.43 11.27 -18.49
N THR A 2 5.24 10.75 -18.77
CA THR A 2 4.11 10.78 -17.84
C THR A 2 4.34 9.66 -16.83
N GLY A 3 4.39 9.99 -15.53
CA GLY A 3 4.52 8.98 -14.48
C GLY A 3 3.29 8.07 -14.44
N LEU A 4 3.41 6.93 -13.77
CA LEU A 4 2.32 5.97 -13.62
C LEU A 4 1.16 6.55 -12.82
N ALA A 5 -0.04 6.04 -13.09
CA ALA A 5 -1.23 6.41 -12.34
C ALA A 5 -1.20 5.80 -10.93
N VAL A 6 -1.89 6.44 -9.98
CA VAL A 6 -1.99 5.96 -8.59
C VAL A 6 -2.50 4.52 -8.53
N ALA A 7 -3.50 4.18 -9.34
CA ALA A 7 -4.08 2.83 -9.39
C ALA A 7 -3.07 1.74 -9.80
N GLU A 8 -2.16 2.05 -10.71
CA GLU A 8 -1.11 1.12 -11.16
C GLU A 8 0.02 1.02 -10.12
N LEU A 9 0.34 2.14 -9.47
CA LEU A 9 1.37 2.20 -8.43
C LEU A 9 1.01 1.35 -7.20
N LYS A 10 -0.28 1.28 -6.84
CA LYS A 10 -0.77 0.44 -5.73
C LYS A 10 -0.54 -1.06 -5.94
N GLN A 11 -0.50 -1.51 -7.20
CA GLN A 11 -0.29 -2.94 -7.50
C GLN A 11 1.16 -3.37 -7.35
N ARG A 12 2.09 -2.41 -7.22
CA ARG A 12 3.50 -2.71 -7.01
C ARG A 12 3.79 -3.12 -5.58
N ASN A 13 4.92 -3.80 -5.42
CA ASN A 13 5.50 -4.05 -4.12
C ASN A 13 5.73 -2.73 -3.36
N SER A 14 5.31 -2.65 -2.10
CA SER A 14 5.39 -1.44 -1.27
C SER A 14 6.82 -0.91 -1.12
N LYS A 15 7.82 -1.80 -1.12
CA LYS A 15 9.24 -1.41 -1.08
C LYS A 15 9.67 -0.72 -2.37
N GLU A 16 9.30 -1.27 -3.52
CA GLU A 16 9.61 -0.66 -4.83
C GLU A 16 8.90 0.69 -4.99
N LEU A 17 7.65 0.77 -4.55
CA LEU A 17 6.89 2.01 -4.53
C LEU A 17 7.59 3.10 -3.70
N ALA A 18 8.07 2.74 -2.50
CA ALA A 18 8.82 3.64 -1.63
C ALA A 18 10.17 4.06 -2.25
N MET A 19 10.93 3.12 -2.80
CA MET A 19 12.19 3.44 -3.49
C MET A 19 11.98 4.40 -4.66
N SER A 20 10.94 4.18 -5.47
CA SER A 20 10.60 5.06 -6.59
C SER A 20 10.21 6.47 -6.12
N ALA A 21 9.44 6.58 -5.04
CA ALA A 21 9.11 7.88 -4.42
C ALA A 21 10.38 8.64 -3.98
N ILE A 22 11.34 7.95 -3.36
CA ILE A 22 12.61 8.54 -2.92
C ILE A 22 13.41 9.06 -4.12
N VAL A 23 13.51 8.27 -5.20
CA VAL A 23 14.22 8.70 -6.42
C VAL A 23 13.59 9.94 -7.04
N HIS A 24 12.26 9.99 -7.12
CA HIS A 24 11.55 11.18 -7.63
C HIS A 24 11.73 12.39 -6.70
N GLY A 25 11.77 12.19 -5.39
CA GLY A 25 12.06 13.24 -4.40
C GLY A 25 13.46 13.82 -4.58
N ASN A 26 14.47 12.96 -4.67
CA ASN A 26 15.86 13.40 -4.87
C ASN A 26 16.02 14.15 -6.19
N ARG A 27 15.41 13.66 -7.26
CA ARG A 27 15.44 14.34 -8.56
C ARG A 27 14.80 15.72 -8.52
N LEU A 28 13.74 15.91 -7.73
CA LEU A 28 13.11 17.22 -7.55
C LEU A 28 14.06 18.18 -6.82
N LEU A 29 14.70 17.71 -5.75
CA LEU A 29 15.71 18.47 -5.01
C LEU A 29 16.89 18.85 -5.91
N ASP A 30 17.38 17.93 -6.74
CA ASP A 30 18.47 18.20 -7.68
C ASP A 30 18.09 19.28 -8.70
N CYS A 31 16.86 19.24 -9.24
CA CYS A 31 16.39 20.27 -10.16
C CYS A 31 16.32 21.66 -9.49
N ILE A 32 15.89 21.73 -8.23
CA ILE A 32 15.87 22.97 -7.44
C ILE A 32 17.29 23.47 -7.21
N ASN A 33 18.19 22.60 -6.74
CA ASN A 33 19.58 22.94 -6.43
C ASN A 33 20.35 23.41 -7.68
N GLN A 34 20.07 22.84 -8.86
CA GLN A 34 20.62 23.31 -10.12
C GLN A 34 20.19 24.74 -10.46
N GLY A 35 18.92 25.08 -10.24
CA GLY A 35 18.42 26.43 -10.48
C GLY A 35 18.97 27.48 -9.52
N MET A 36 19.45 27.07 -8.33
CA MET A 36 20.16 27.95 -7.40
C MET A 36 21.62 28.18 -7.85
N ASN A 37 22.31 27.13 -8.33
CA ASN A 37 23.72 27.21 -8.72
C ASN A 37 23.97 27.97 -10.03
N THR A 38 22.97 28.10 -10.91
CA THR A 38 23.09 28.87 -12.16
C THR A 38 23.11 30.39 -11.94
N VAL A 39 22.46 30.88 -10.88
CA VAL A 39 22.41 32.31 -10.53
C VAL A 39 23.77 32.78 -9.99
N ASN A 40 24.49 31.90 -9.29
CA ASN A 40 25.80 32.19 -8.69
C ASN A 40 26.93 32.42 -9.72
N LYS A 41 26.69 32.13 -11.01
CA LYS A 41 27.69 32.22 -12.08
C LYS A 41 27.54 33.45 -12.98
N THR A 42 26.42 34.17 -12.86
CA THR A 42 26.11 35.33 -13.70
C THR A 42 26.07 36.55 -12.79
N GLU A 43 27.18 37.29 -12.74
CA GLU A 43 27.33 38.53 -11.99
C GLU A 43 26.55 39.68 -12.65
N GLU A 44 25.22 39.59 -12.67
CA GLU A 44 24.36 40.75 -12.92
C GLU A 44 23.66 41.15 -11.63
N LYS A 45 23.54 42.46 -11.40
CA LYS A 45 23.05 43.12 -10.19
C LYS A 45 21.58 42.79 -9.92
N VAL A 46 21.31 41.59 -9.44
CA VAL A 46 20.02 41.16 -8.91
C VAL A 46 20.04 41.37 -7.40
N ASP A 47 18.98 41.98 -6.89
CA ASP A 47 18.72 42.28 -5.47
C ASP A 47 19.07 41.07 -4.59
N GLU A 48 19.78 41.28 -3.48
CA GLU A 48 20.34 40.18 -2.64
C GLU A 48 19.27 39.22 -2.12
N THR A 49 18.04 39.72 -1.99
CA THR A 49 16.84 38.95 -1.61
C THR A 49 16.39 37.95 -2.69
N GLU A 50 16.60 38.28 -3.97
CA GLU A 50 16.20 37.44 -5.10
C GLU A 50 17.25 36.39 -5.49
N ARG A 51 18.53 36.61 -5.13
CA ARG A 51 19.63 35.68 -5.45
C ARG A 51 19.54 34.30 -4.79
N ASN A 52 18.75 34.17 -3.73
CA ASN A 52 18.60 32.91 -2.99
C ASN A 52 17.47 32.02 -3.52
N LEU A 53 16.76 32.45 -4.56
CA LEU A 53 15.64 31.69 -5.14
C LEU A 53 16.10 30.83 -6.34
N PRO A 54 15.68 29.56 -6.41
CA PRO A 54 15.93 28.72 -7.56
C PRO A 54 15.21 29.28 -8.80
N SER A 55 15.95 29.71 -9.81
CA SER A 55 15.37 30.06 -11.12
C SER A 55 15.17 28.79 -11.95
N VAL A 56 14.14 28.01 -11.59
CA VAL A 56 13.75 26.80 -12.32
C VAL A 56 12.39 27.02 -12.98
N PRO A 57 12.27 26.80 -14.30
CA PRO A 57 10.97 26.85 -14.96
C PRO A 57 9.98 25.87 -14.31
N CYS A 58 8.78 26.35 -14.00
CA CYS A 58 7.74 25.58 -13.30
C CYS A 58 7.44 24.24 -14.00
N TYR A 59 7.41 24.20 -15.33
CA TYR A 59 7.14 22.98 -16.09
C TYR A 59 8.15 21.85 -15.79
N ARG A 60 9.41 22.17 -15.47
CA ARG A 60 10.44 21.18 -15.09
C ARG A 60 10.16 20.61 -13.71
N LEU A 61 9.80 21.45 -12.76
CA LEU A 61 9.42 21.02 -11.42
C LEU A 61 8.16 20.14 -11.49
N THR A 62 7.13 20.57 -12.24
CA THR A 62 5.88 19.82 -12.42
C THR A 62 6.12 18.45 -13.04
N ALA A 63 7.01 18.33 -14.02
CA ALA A 63 7.31 17.06 -14.67
C ALA A 63 7.88 16.00 -13.70
N ILE A 64 8.46 16.42 -12.58
CA ILE A 64 9.02 15.53 -11.54
C ILE A 64 8.05 15.40 -10.36
N ALA A 65 7.47 16.52 -9.93
CA ALA A 65 6.55 16.59 -8.80
C ALA A 65 5.24 15.83 -9.05
N ALA A 66 4.70 15.86 -10.27
CA ALA A 66 3.46 15.15 -10.58
C ALA A 66 3.61 13.62 -10.42
N PRO A 67 4.63 12.96 -11.01
CA PRO A 67 4.94 11.57 -10.68
C PRO A 67 5.17 11.33 -9.19
N LEU A 68 5.95 12.18 -8.50
CA LEU A 68 6.21 12.05 -7.06
C LEU A 68 4.91 12.04 -6.25
N MET A 69 4.01 12.98 -6.52
CA MET A 69 2.70 13.06 -5.84
C MET A 69 1.89 11.78 -6.04
N ASN A 70 1.91 11.18 -7.24
CA ASN A 70 1.20 9.92 -7.47
C ASN A 70 1.77 8.78 -6.60
N HIS A 71 3.10 8.71 -6.44
CA HIS A 71 3.73 7.73 -5.56
C HIS A 71 3.36 7.94 -4.09
N LEU A 72 3.36 9.20 -3.62
CA LEU A 72 2.97 9.53 -2.25
C LEU A 72 1.49 9.21 -1.98
N LYS A 73 0.60 9.52 -2.93
CA LYS A 73 -0.83 9.15 -2.82
C LYS A 73 -1.03 7.64 -2.76
N ALA A 74 -0.30 6.88 -3.58
CA ALA A 74 -0.36 5.42 -3.55
C ALA A 74 0.13 4.85 -2.21
N LEU A 75 1.26 5.36 -1.67
CA LEU A 75 1.77 4.95 -0.35
C LEU A 75 0.78 5.25 0.77
N LEU A 76 0.18 6.44 0.76
CA LEU A 76 -0.82 6.81 1.77
C LEU A 76 -2.02 5.86 1.74
N GLN A 77 -2.51 5.50 0.55
CA GLN A 77 -3.58 4.53 0.41
C GLN A 77 -3.17 3.13 0.88
N VAL A 78 -1.95 2.67 0.57
CA VAL A 78 -1.44 1.38 1.09
C VAL A 78 -1.41 1.38 2.63
N ILE A 79 -0.97 2.47 3.25
CA ILE A 79 -0.95 2.58 4.72
C ILE A 79 -2.37 2.56 5.29
N GLN A 80 -3.32 3.26 4.66
CA GLN A 80 -4.72 3.25 5.07
C GLN A 80 -5.33 1.86 4.95
N ASP A 81 -5.15 1.20 3.79
CA ASP A 81 -5.66 -0.15 3.53
C ASP A 81 -5.11 -1.15 4.58
N GLN A 82 -3.80 -1.10 4.86
CA GLN A 82 -3.16 -1.94 5.88
C GLN A 82 -3.66 -1.63 7.29
N SER A 83 -3.87 -0.36 7.64
CA SER A 83 -4.40 0.02 8.96
C SER A 83 -5.81 -0.51 9.17
N THR A 84 -6.67 -0.45 8.16
CA THR A 84 -8.03 -0.99 8.21
C THR A 84 -8.01 -2.52 8.34
N GLU A 85 -7.15 -3.21 7.60
CA GLU A 85 -7.00 -4.66 7.70
C GLU A 85 -6.53 -5.10 9.10
N ILE A 86 -5.52 -4.43 9.67
CA ILE A 86 -5.05 -4.70 11.03
C ILE A 86 -6.16 -4.49 12.05
N GLN A 87 -6.97 -3.44 11.90
CA GLN A 87 -8.09 -3.18 12.80
C GLN A 87 -9.15 -4.30 12.72
N HIS A 88 -9.52 -4.72 11.52
CA HIS A 88 -10.44 -5.83 11.32
C HIS A 88 -9.91 -7.14 11.93
N LEU A 89 -8.63 -7.45 11.73
CA LEU A 89 -8.01 -8.64 12.32
C LEU A 89 -8.07 -8.62 13.85
N LYS A 90 -7.77 -7.48 14.48
CA LYS A 90 -7.89 -7.33 15.95
C LYS A 90 -9.31 -7.58 16.46
N GLU A 91 -10.31 -7.07 15.76
CA GLU A 91 -11.72 -7.30 16.13
C GLU A 91 -12.11 -8.77 16.00
N THR A 92 -11.67 -9.44 14.92
CA THR A 92 -11.91 -10.87 14.75
C THR A 92 -11.22 -11.74 15.80
N GLU A 93 -9.98 -11.41 16.21
CA GLU A 93 -9.27 -12.11 17.29
C GLU A 93 -9.97 -11.94 18.64
N GLN A 94 -10.42 -10.73 18.97
CA GLN A 94 -11.16 -10.48 20.21
C GLN A 94 -12.50 -11.22 20.24
N ASN A 95 -13.24 -11.22 19.14
CA ASN A 95 -14.52 -11.92 19.05
C ASN A 95 -14.35 -13.44 19.10
N THR A 96 -13.28 -13.96 18.50
CA THR A 96 -12.93 -15.39 18.57
C THR A 96 -12.54 -15.78 20.00
N SER A 97 -11.71 -14.99 20.66
CA SER A 97 -11.29 -15.22 22.05
C SER A 97 -12.48 -15.16 23.03
N ARG A 98 -13.44 -14.26 22.82
CA ARG A 98 -14.68 -14.23 23.61
C ARG A 98 -15.55 -15.47 23.39
N LYS A 99 -15.67 -15.96 22.15
CA LYS A 99 -16.41 -17.20 21.87
C LYS A 99 -15.77 -18.42 22.55
N THR A 100 -14.44 -18.58 22.46
CA THR A 100 -13.75 -19.70 23.10
C THR A 100 -13.81 -19.65 24.63
N ALA A 101 -13.75 -18.46 25.24
CA ALA A 101 -13.91 -18.29 26.70
C ALA A 101 -15.35 -18.55 27.18
N SER A 102 -16.35 -18.27 26.33
CA SER A 102 -17.77 -18.51 26.64
C SER A 102 -18.14 -20.00 26.52
N GLU A 103 -17.40 -20.77 25.72
CA GLU A 103 -17.62 -22.21 25.53
C GLU A 103 -16.99 -23.04 26.66
N GLU A 104 -15.88 -22.58 27.26
CA GLU A 104 -15.26 -23.24 28.44
C GLU A 104 -16.08 -23.09 29.74
N THR A 105 -17.00 -22.13 29.83
CA THR A 105 -17.84 -21.93 31.02
C THR A 105 -19.18 -22.68 30.97
N LEU A 106 -19.54 -23.31 29.84
CA LEU A 106 -20.79 -24.05 29.66
C LEU A 106 -20.63 -25.59 29.77
N VAL A 107 -19.51 -26.09 30.29
CA VAL A 107 -19.28 -27.53 30.57
C VAL A 107 -18.95 -27.74 32.05
N LYS A 108 -19.67 -27.06 32.96
CA LYS A 108 -19.52 -27.31 34.40
C LYS A 108 -20.81 -27.10 35.19
N SER A 109 -21.86 -27.78 34.77
CA SER A 109 -23.01 -28.05 35.63
C SER A 109 -23.72 -29.30 35.14
N ASP A 110 -23.23 -30.47 35.52
CA ASP A 110 -24.05 -31.66 35.77
C ASP A 110 -23.26 -32.69 36.59
N GLY A 111 -23.84 -33.10 37.71
CA GLY A 111 -23.67 -34.45 38.25
C GLY A 111 -22.56 -34.70 39.28
N CYS A 112 -22.98 -34.84 40.54
CA CYS A 112 -22.27 -35.55 41.61
C CYS A 112 -21.77 -36.94 41.20
N GLY A 113 -20.58 -37.32 41.68
CA GLY A 113 -20.24 -38.74 41.87
C GLY A 113 -18.79 -39.14 41.63
N GLY A 114 -17.97 -39.06 42.68
CA GLY A 114 -17.04 -40.11 43.12
C GLY A 114 -16.04 -40.76 42.14
N GLN A 115 -14.76 -40.56 42.48
CA GLN A 115 -13.63 -41.50 42.45
C GLN A 115 -12.48 -41.23 41.46
N SER A 116 -11.30 -41.50 42.01
CA SER A 116 -9.94 -41.11 41.64
C SER A 116 -9.27 -42.07 40.62
N PRO A 117 -8.03 -41.81 40.18
CA PRO A 117 -7.56 -42.04 38.81
C PRO A 117 -6.64 -43.26 38.67
N VAL A 118 -6.51 -43.81 37.47
CA VAL A 118 -5.24 -44.33 36.92
C VAL A 118 -5.36 -44.70 35.43
N SER A 119 -4.35 -44.33 34.64
CA SER A 119 -3.55 -45.24 33.79
C SER A 119 -3.23 -44.70 32.37
N SER A 120 -1.97 -44.29 32.24
CA SER A 120 -1.01 -44.68 31.17
C SER A 120 -1.27 -44.32 29.69
N ARG A 121 -0.60 -43.24 29.26
CA ARG A 121 0.44 -43.14 28.20
C ARG A 121 0.19 -43.73 26.79
N SER A 122 0.19 -42.79 25.82
CA SER A 122 0.74 -42.81 24.44
C SER A 122 0.20 -43.78 23.38
N VAL A 123 -0.08 -43.25 22.17
CA VAL A 123 0.68 -43.52 20.92
C VAL A 123 0.06 -42.77 19.71
N ALA A 124 0.93 -41.98 19.04
CA ALA A 124 1.03 -41.62 17.62
C ALA A 124 -0.20 -41.34 16.72
N ALA A 125 -0.22 -40.14 16.13
CA ALA A 125 -0.60 -39.89 14.73
C ALA A 125 0.67 -39.95 13.83
N PRO A 126 0.66 -39.77 12.49
CA PRO A 126 -0.44 -39.63 11.52
C PRO A 126 -0.24 -40.48 10.23
N ARG A 127 -1.20 -40.48 9.28
CA ARG A 127 -1.00 -40.34 7.81
C ARG A 127 -2.21 -40.82 6.99
N SER A 128 -2.69 -39.97 6.07
CA SER A 128 -2.76 -40.20 4.61
C SER A 128 -3.93 -39.46 3.96
N THR A 129 -3.59 -38.51 3.08
CA THR A 129 -4.40 -37.94 1.98
C THR A 129 -4.66 -39.01 0.90
N PRO A 130 -5.66 -38.88 -0.01
CA PRO A 130 -5.60 -38.05 -1.25
C PRO A 130 -6.98 -37.40 -1.58
N HIS A 131 -7.30 -36.66 -2.66
CA HIS A 131 -6.65 -35.85 -3.70
C HIS A 131 -7.81 -35.35 -4.62
N LEU A 132 -7.64 -34.17 -5.25
CA LEU A 132 -8.37 -33.61 -6.42
C LEU A 132 -9.85 -33.19 -6.31
N THR A 133 -10.12 -31.93 -6.69
CA THR A 133 -10.60 -31.62 -8.05
C THR A 133 -10.31 -30.15 -8.38
N ALA A 134 -9.57 -29.93 -9.46
CA ALA A 134 -9.40 -28.64 -10.13
C ALA A 134 -10.44 -28.54 -11.24
N LEU A 135 -11.14 -27.39 -11.38
CA LEU A 135 -11.65 -26.96 -12.68
C LEU A 135 -11.63 -25.43 -12.79
N ARG A 136 -10.93 -25.01 -13.84
CA ARG A 136 -10.72 -23.67 -14.39
C ARG A 136 -11.89 -23.32 -15.31
N ALA A 137 -12.35 -22.08 -15.30
CA ALA A 137 -13.01 -21.46 -16.46
C ALA A 137 -12.95 -19.92 -16.36
N THR A 138 -12.10 -19.31 -17.19
CA THR A 138 -12.37 -18.03 -17.84
C THR A 138 -13.05 -18.36 -19.19
N PRO A 139 -13.84 -17.46 -19.82
CA PRO A 139 -13.22 -16.44 -20.67
C PRO A 139 -14.02 -15.11 -20.86
N SER A 140 -13.33 -14.18 -21.53
CA SER A 140 -13.80 -13.16 -22.48
C SER A 140 -14.57 -11.94 -21.97
N ASN A 141 -14.03 -10.72 -22.08
CA ASN A 141 -13.78 -9.88 -23.27
C ASN A 141 -14.99 -8.98 -23.58
N CYS A 142 -14.85 -7.67 -23.35
CA CYS A 142 -15.60 -6.63 -24.05
C CYS A 142 -14.79 -5.32 -23.99
N SER A 143 -14.00 -5.11 -25.03
CA SER A 143 -13.51 -3.80 -25.46
C SER A 143 -14.69 -2.91 -25.84
N SER A 144 -14.70 -1.65 -25.41
CA SER A 144 -15.46 -0.59 -26.08
C SER A 144 -14.75 0.74 -25.87
N SER A 145 -13.90 1.04 -26.84
CA SER A 145 -13.37 2.36 -27.14
C SER A 145 -14.51 3.30 -27.55
N SER A 146 -14.65 4.45 -26.88
CA SER A 146 -15.24 5.63 -27.51
C SER A 146 -14.71 6.93 -26.91
N SER A 147 -13.90 7.61 -27.71
CA SER A 147 -13.67 9.05 -27.77
C SER A 147 -13.43 9.33 -29.27
N PRO A 148 -13.75 10.49 -29.85
CA PRO A 148 -13.77 11.81 -29.21
C PRO A 148 -14.96 12.70 -29.63
N LYS A 149 -15.11 13.88 -29.01
CA LYS A 149 -15.48 15.12 -29.72
C LYS A 149 -15.17 16.35 -28.88
N SER A 150 -14.13 17.05 -29.31
CA SER A 150 -13.84 18.45 -29.10
C SER A 150 -15.04 19.34 -29.48
N VAL A 151 -15.34 20.33 -28.65
CA VAL A 151 -16.12 21.52 -29.05
C VAL A 151 -15.45 22.77 -28.45
N PRO A 152 -15.52 23.91 -29.17
CA PRO A 152 -14.58 25.01 -29.04
C PRO A 152 -14.93 25.99 -27.91
N PHE A 153 -13.90 26.75 -27.54
CA PHE A 153 -13.94 27.98 -26.76
C PHE A 153 -14.94 29.00 -27.33
N GLU A 154 -15.66 29.66 -26.43
CA GLU A 154 -16.07 31.06 -26.56
C GLU A 154 -15.54 31.84 -25.36
#